data_AF-A0A7R7DWG0-F1
#
_entry.id   AF-A0A7R7DWG0-F1
#
_cell.length_a   1.000
_cell.length_b   1.000
_cell.length_c   1.000
_cell.angle_alpha   90.00
_cell.angle_beta   90.00
_cell.angle_gamma   90.00
#
_symmetry.space_group_name_H-M   'P 1'
#
loop_
_entity.id
_entity.type
_entity.pdbx_description
1 polymer ?
#
loop_
_entity_poly.entity_id
_entity_poly.type
_entity_poly.pdbx_seq_one_letter_code
_entity_poly.pdbx_strand_id
1 'polypeptide(L)'
;MDDDRVVLPAERGGWWHAYVCPVHGTELAHDTLLTGTFPAGGAACRYGCRVDTDAVRGGWAALAHQACARRIRLLAHTAPDRAVRLLGEYARRYAELAVDRNADAASWMLTGRMFHQALSDAIWAVNLGHAAWTLAGHPGIDAAVPLLRSVADAARQARAELVGQGRFDSNYTAWLNAAGGTAAGALAAIGAAEPDPDWLTGEHGNLAHALAATRADGWEWEASTYYHGFVLRAYLLSLRGTEPGALPAAVGDRITAMIGALAGLATDDGRLPALHDGPYVRDLTALEWLELCALADRYTAGASLDAVAAWYRVEAGTALDGLADHLGDWFTGPPRGAPTGSSPATDAVTAVAAPSPGAGRAATSSPRDSGTATSVAGGTAGAGSPNGAGSSHGAGSSHGAGSSHGAGSPNGAGSSHGAGSSHGGPHGADPAVRRWPDAGLAVLRGNGIHAVLDHGPHGGSHGHHDKLALYLYGTGAAWQPDPGQVPYGHPQWRAHYAGADAHPVLRVGDAVPAECTGRLVAATPTSVTAEVTDAYPGSGSCGTSNWRPGTCWTC
;
A
#
# COMPACT_ATOMS: atom_id res chain seq x y z
N MET A 1 -28.36 13.30 5.91
CA MET A 1 -27.81 13.72 7.21
C MET A 1 -26.87 14.87 6.94
N ASP A 2 -26.81 15.82 7.86
CA ASP A 2 -26.10 17.10 7.71
C ASP A 2 -24.58 16.87 7.65
N ASP A 3 -24.08 16.49 6.46
CA ASP A 3 -22.64 16.30 6.11
C ASP A 3 -21.85 17.63 6.18
N ASP A 4 -22.51 18.66 6.71
CA ASP A 4 -22.09 20.04 6.77
C ASP A 4 -21.57 20.43 8.16
N ARG A 5 -21.25 19.49 9.07
CA ARG A 5 -20.63 19.82 10.37
C ARG A 5 -19.43 18.92 10.72
N VAL A 6 -18.30 19.18 10.07
CA VAL A 6 -16.96 18.72 10.51
C VAL A 6 -16.64 19.29 11.89
N VAL A 7 -16.38 18.42 12.85
CA VAL A 7 -15.90 18.76 14.20
C VAL A 7 -14.61 17.98 14.44
N LEU A 8 -13.50 18.69 14.72
CA LEU A 8 -12.21 18.00 14.87
C LEU A 8 -12.13 17.26 16.23
N PRO A 9 -11.43 16.12 16.32
CA PRO A 9 -11.22 15.39 17.58
C PRO A 9 -10.38 16.15 18.61
N ALA A 10 -10.77 16.06 19.89
CA ALA A 10 -10.17 16.81 21.02
C ALA A 10 -8.81 16.28 21.48
N GLU A 11 -8.49 15.05 21.15
CA GLU A 11 -7.32 14.33 21.66
C GLU A 11 -6.34 14.02 20.53
N ARG A 12 -5.12 13.60 20.87
CA ARG A 12 -4.17 13.05 19.90
C ARG A 12 -4.73 11.75 19.30
N GLY A 13 -4.27 11.42 18.09
CA GLY A 13 -4.58 10.13 17.48
C GLY A 13 -3.70 9.00 18.04
N GLY A 14 -4.29 7.80 18.12
CA GLY A 14 -3.58 6.58 18.46
C GLY A 14 -2.95 5.90 17.24
N TRP A 15 -2.97 4.56 17.25
CA TRP A 15 -2.59 3.74 16.10
C TRP A 15 -3.84 3.22 15.39
N TRP A 16 -4.07 3.63 14.15
CA TRP A 16 -5.33 3.37 13.43
C TRP A 16 -5.64 1.88 13.30
N HIS A 17 -4.63 1.01 13.18
CA HIS A 17 -4.81 -0.44 13.10
C HIS A 17 -5.45 -1.06 14.34
N ALA A 18 -5.50 -0.34 15.47
CA ALA A 18 -6.24 -0.76 16.66
C ALA A 18 -7.76 -0.60 16.50
N TYR A 19 -8.25 0.11 15.48
CA TYR A 19 -9.68 0.29 15.21
C TYR A 19 -10.32 -0.94 14.54
N VAL A 20 -10.21 -2.07 15.21
CA VAL A 20 -10.61 -3.38 14.70
C VAL A 20 -11.39 -4.15 15.77
N CYS A 21 -12.38 -4.93 15.34
CA CYS A 21 -13.13 -5.79 16.24
C CYS A 21 -12.23 -6.94 16.74
N PRO A 22 -12.01 -7.09 18.06
CA PRO A 22 -11.14 -8.14 18.60
C PRO A 22 -11.76 -9.54 18.53
N VAL A 23 -13.03 -9.64 18.15
CA VAL A 23 -13.74 -10.92 17.99
C VAL A 23 -13.73 -11.37 16.53
N HIS A 24 -13.99 -10.44 15.60
CA HIS A 24 -14.24 -10.77 14.19
C HIS A 24 -13.14 -10.32 13.22
N GLY A 25 -12.10 -9.62 13.69
CA GLY A 25 -10.98 -9.18 12.84
C GLY A 25 -11.36 -8.17 11.75
N THR A 26 -12.54 -7.56 11.82
CA THR A 26 -13.04 -6.59 10.84
C THR A 26 -12.94 -5.17 11.39
N GLU A 27 -12.63 -4.20 10.54
CA GLU A 27 -12.61 -2.78 10.88
C GLU A 27 -13.97 -2.35 11.46
N LEU A 28 -13.93 -1.42 12.42
CA LEU A 28 -15.12 -0.91 13.10
C LEU A 28 -15.77 0.21 12.26
N ALA A 29 -17.04 0.51 12.54
CA ALA A 29 -17.81 1.47 11.74
C ALA A 29 -17.25 2.90 11.75
N HIS A 30 -17.39 3.61 10.63
CA HIS A 30 -16.87 4.96 10.38
C HIS A 30 -17.92 6.08 10.44
N ASP A 31 -19.12 5.78 10.94
CA ASP A 31 -20.29 6.68 10.94
C ASP A 31 -20.11 7.95 11.77
N THR A 32 -19.17 7.98 12.72
CA THR A 32 -18.95 9.15 13.60
C THR A 32 -17.65 9.92 13.35
N LEU A 33 -16.86 9.56 12.32
CA LEU A 33 -15.51 10.13 12.12
C LEU A 33 -15.49 11.67 11.95
N LEU A 34 -16.57 12.29 11.48
CA LEU A 34 -16.66 13.75 11.29
C LEU A 34 -17.37 14.48 12.45
N THR A 35 -17.85 13.75 13.46
CA THR A 35 -18.65 14.31 14.57
C THR A 35 -17.81 14.86 15.72
N GLY A 36 -16.51 14.55 15.75
CA GLY A 36 -15.60 14.93 16.83
C GLY A 36 -15.78 14.12 18.11
N THR A 37 -16.71 13.16 18.15
CA THR A 37 -17.01 12.34 19.33
C THR A 37 -17.01 10.84 19.01
N PHE A 38 -16.35 10.06 19.86
CA PHE A 38 -16.40 8.60 19.80
C PHE A 38 -17.85 8.10 20.00
N PRO A 39 -18.30 7.04 19.31
CA PRO A 39 -19.68 6.55 19.42
C PRO A 39 -20.09 6.23 20.85
N ALA A 40 -21.23 6.76 21.28
CA ALA A 40 -21.80 6.43 22.58
C ALA A 40 -22.15 4.93 22.64
N GLY A 41 -21.59 4.21 23.62
CA GLY A 41 -21.79 2.76 23.78
C GLY A 41 -20.84 1.89 22.94
N GLY A 42 -19.80 2.47 22.33
CA GLY A 42 -18.74 1.73 21.64
C GLY A 42 -18.89 1.70 20.12
N ALA A 43 -17.74 1.60 19.46
CA ALA A 43 -17.65 1.47 18.01
C ALA A 43 -18.29 0.16 17.53
N ALA A 44 -19.12 0.23 16.49
CA ALA A 44 -19.89 -0.91 16.01
C ALA A 44 -19.04 -1.82 15.10
N CYS A 45 -19.23 -3.12 15.22
CA CYS A 45 -18.80 -4.10 14.23
C CYS A 45 -20.02 -4.53 13.39
N ARG A 46 -19.81 -4.86 12.10
CA ARG A 46 -20.85 -5.41 11.20
C ARG A 46 -21.54 -6.68 11.72
N TYR A 47 -20.92 -7.38 12.67
CA TYR A 47 -21.45 -8.60 13.31
C TYR A 47 -22.09 -8.33 14.68
N GLY A 48 -22.34 -7.06 15.02
CA GLY A 48 -23.12 -6.68 16.21
C GLY A 48 -22.31 -6.38 17.47
N CYS A 49 -20.98 -6.58 17.47
CA CYS A 49 -20.14 -6.19 18.61
C CYS A 49 -20.14 -4.67 18.80
N ARG A 50 -19.96 -4.25 20.06
CA ARG A 50 -19.64 -2.88 20.46
C ARG A 50 -18.31 -2.90 21.18
N VAL A 51 -17.34 -2.14 20.67
CA VAL A 51 -15.98 -2.16 21.19
C VAL A 51 -15.61 -0.79 21.72
N ASP A 52 -15.16 -0.76 22.97
CA ASP A 52 -14.83 0.45 23.70
C ASP A 52 -13.62 0.16 24.59
N THR A 53 -12.43 0.40 24.03
CA THR A 53 -11.15 0.28 24.72
C THR A 53 -10.31 1.50 24.38
N ASP A 54 -9.32 1.83 25.23
CA ASP A 54 -8.44 2.98 24.99
C ASP A 54 -7.73 2.89 23.64
N ALA A 55 -7.26 1.68 23.27
CA ALA A 55 -6.63 1.45 21.96
C ALA A 55 -7.60 1.71 20.80
N VAL A 56 -8.86 1.28 20.92
CA VAL A 56 -9.91 1.52 19.90
C VAL A 56 -10.30 3.00 19.85
N ARG A 57 -10.38 3.69 20.98
CA ARG A 57 -10.63 5.14 21.03
C ARG A 57 -9.50 5.93 20.38
N GLY A 58 -8.25 5.55 20.64
CA GLY A 58 -7.09 6.13 19.97
C GLY A 58 -7.09 5.84 18.46
N GLY A 59 -7.40 4.61 18.06
CA GLY A 59 -7.54 4.24 16.65
C GLY A 59 -8.63 5.04 15.93
N TRP A 60 -9.79 5.23 16.59
CA TRP A 60 -10.86 6.10 16.11
C TRP A 60 -10.39 7.55 15.97
N ALA A 61 -9.72 8.11 16.98
CA ALA A 61 -9.23 9.49 16.93
C ALA A 61 -8.25 9.68 15.76
N ALA A 62 -7.41 8.66 15.48
CA ALA A 62 -6.51 8.68 14.34
C ALA A 62 -7.28 8.78 12.99
N LEU A 63 -8.27 7.91 12.78
CA LEU A 63 -9.10 7.89 11.58
C LEU A 63 -9.98 9.14 11.47
N ALA A 64 -10.49 9.66 12.57
CA ALA A 64 -11.31 10.87 12.61
C ALA A 64 -10.51 12.11 12.20
N HIS A 65 -9.26 12.24 12.66
CA HIS A 65 -8.37 13.29 12.17
C HIS A 65 -8.08 13.19 10.67
N GLN A 66 -7.82 11.98 10.17
CA GLN A 66 -7.60 11.74 8.74
C GLN A 66 -8.83 12.09 7.90
N ALA A 67 -10.03 11.66 8.32
CA ALA A 67 -11.29 12.01 7.66
C ALA A 67 -11.54 13.52 7.65
N CYS A 68 -11.31 14.19 8.77
CA CYS A 68 -11.40 15.65 8.88
C CYS A 68 -10.40 16.36 7.95
N ALA A 69 -9.15 15.90 7.88
CA ALA A 69 -8.14 16.51 7.00
C ALA A 69 -8.49 16.35 5.52
N ARG A 70 -8.97 15.16 5.10
CA ARG A 70 -9.47 14.93 3.75
C ARG A 70 -10.67 15.83 3.43
N ARG A 71 -11.62 15.95 4.35
CA ARG A 71 -12.78 16.84 4.18
C ARG A 71 -12.37 18.31 4.11
N ILE A 72 -11.40 18.77 4.90
CA ILE A 72 -10.85 20.14 4.80
C ILE A 72 -10.25 20.39 3.42
N ARG A 73 -9.52 19.42 2.85
CA ARG A 73 -8.97 19.53 1.50
C ARG A 73 -10.05 19.68 0.44
N LEU A 74 -11.15 18.95 0.55
CA LEU A 74 -12.31 19.15 -0.32
C LEU A 74 -12.97 20.52 -0.11
N LEU A 75 -13.14 20.94 1.14
CA LEU A 75 -13.71 22.25 1.48
C LEU A 75 -12.84 23.41 0.98
N ALA A 76 -11.53 23.22 0.77
CA ALA A 76 -10.68 24.23 0.15
C ALA A 76 -11.14 24.62 -1.26
N HIS A 77 -11.82 23.70 -1.98
CA HIS A 77 -12.40 23.94 -3.30
C HIS A 77 -13.86 24.39 -3.23
N THR A 78 -14.63 23.87 -2.28
CA THR A 78 -16.10 23.99 -2.27
C THR A 78 -16.64 24.99 -1.24
N ALA A 79 -15.91 25.24 -0.15
CA ALA A 79 -16.26 26.20 0.89
C ALA A 79 -14.99 26.82 1.55
N PRO A 80 -14.23 27.67 0.81
CA PRO A 80 -12.92 28.18 1.22
C PRO A 80 -12.87 28.82 2.63
N ASP A 81 -13.82 29.70 2.95
CA ASP A 81 -13.92 30.35 4.28
C ASP A 81 -13.98 29.33 5.42
N ARG A 82 -14.67 28.22 5.19
CA ARG A 82 -14.81 27.16 6.19
C ARG A 82 -13.53 26.37 6.33
N ALA A 83 -12.88 26.03 5.22
CA ALA A 83 -11.59 25.36 5.23
C ALA A 83 -10.53 26.18 5.97
N VAL A 84 -10.46 27.49 5.72
CA VAL A 84 -9.55 28.41 6.45
C VAL A 84 -9.82 28.38 7.96
N ARG A 85 -11.09 28.47 8.38
CA ARG A 85 -11.44 28.38 9.82
C ARG A 85 -10.97 27.06 10.45
N LEU A 86 -11.21 25.94 9.77
CA LEU A 86 -10.82 24.61 10.26
C LEU A 86 -9.30 24.42 10.28
N LEU A 87 -8.57 24.97 9.30
CA LEU A 87 -7.11 24.98 9.30
C LEU A 87 -6.55 25.79 10.47
N GLY A 88 -7.10 26.98 10.74
CA GLY A 88 -6.73 27.79 11.91
C GLY A 88 -7.09 27.12 13.25
N GLU A 89 -8.17 26.35 13.30
CA GLU A 89 -8.50 25.52 14.46
C GLU A 89 -7.50 24.38 14.65
N TYR A 90 -7.13 23.67 13.58
CA TYR A 90 -6.08 22.66 13.64
C TYR A 90 -4.74 23.23 14.04
N ALA A 91 -4.39 24.44 13.60
CA ALA A 91 -3.16 25.09 14.01
C ALA A 91 -3.10 25.32 15.53
N ARG A 92 -4.20 25.75 16.14
CA ARG A 92 -4.30 25.89 17.60
C ARG A 92 -4.23 24.53 18.30
N ARG A 93 -5.01 23.54 17.84
CA ARG A 93 -5.01 22.19 18.42
C ARG A 93 -3.65 21.52 18.31
N TYR A 94 -2.95 21.68 17.20
CA TYR A 94 -1.63 21.11 17.02
C TYR A 94 -0.61 21.79 17.94
N ALA A 95 -0.70 23.11 18.14
CA ALA A 95 0.17 23.81 19.10
C ALA A 95 -0.06 23.35 20.55
N GLU A 96 -1.29 23.00 20.91
CA GLU A 96 -1.64 22.48 22.25
C GLU A 96 -1.27 21.00 22.39
N LEU A 97 -1.66 20.19 21.41
CA LEU A 97 -1.56 18.75 21.48
C LEU A 97 -0.17 18.29 21.06
N ALA A 98 0.45 18.77 19.99
CA ALA A 98 1.63 18.16 19.36
C ALA A 98 2.97 18.83 19.73
N VAL A 99 3.10 19.33 20.97
CA VAL A 99 4.32 19.94 21.50
C VAL A 99 5.50 18.96 21.47
N ASP A 100 5.30 17.79 22.08
CA ASP A 100 6.29 16.70 22.16
C ASP A 100 5.86 15.49 21.32
N ARG A 101 6.80 14.57 21.10
CA ARG A 101 6.53 13.24 20.55
C ARG A 101 5.43 12.52 21.34
N ASN A 102 4.70 11.64 20.69
CA ASN A 102 3.62 10.87 21.31
C ASN A 102 4.16 9.77 22.22
N ALA A 103 4.06 10.00 23.53
CA ALA A 103 4.60 9.11 24.56
C ALA A 103 3.93 7.72 24.60
N ASP A 104 2.71 7.62 24.06
CA ASP A 104 1.94 6.36 24.02
C ASP A 104 2.30 5.51 22.79
N ALA A 105 3.22 5.97 21.94
CA ALA A 105 3.74 5.20 20.82
C ALA A 105 4.55 3.99 21.28
N ALA A 106 4.36 2.85 20.62
CA ALA A 106 5.16 1.66 20.87
C ALA A 106 6.62 1.87 20.40
N SER A 107 7.58 1.23 21.08
CA SER A 107 9.02 1.43 20.84
C SER A 107 9.52 1.07 19.44
N TRP A 108 8.78 0.23 18.71
CA TRP A 108 9.10 -0.14 17.33
C TRP A 108 8.62 0.90 16.31
N MET A 109 7.76 1.84 16.71
CA MET A 109 7.21 2.86 15.83
C MET A 109 8.20 4.02 15.66
N LEU A 110 8.33 4.51 14.43
CA LEU A 110 8.84 5.87 14.24
C LEU A 110 7.82 6.84 14.82
N THR A 111 8.12 7.40 15.97
CA THR A 111 7.14 8.13 16.81
C THR A 111 6.68 9.43 16.16
N GLY A 112 5.36 9.62 16.07
CA GLY A 112 4.73 10.88 15.63
C GLY A 112 4.58 11.89 16.78
N ARG A 113 3.99 13.05 16.49
CA ARG A 113 3.59 14.05 17.49
C ARG A 113 2.08 14.06 17.69
N MET A 114 1.31 14.13 16.60
CA MET A 114 -0.14 14.13 16.64
C MET A 114 -0.70 12.71 16.73
N PHE A 115 -0.01 11.74 16.13
CA PHE A 115 -0.36 10.32 16.18
C PHE A 115 0.75 9.47 16.83
N HIS A 116 0.48 8.20 17.15
CA HIS A 116 1.53 7.28 17.60
C HIS A 116 2.67 7.14 16.57
N GLN A 117 2.35 7.19 15.27
CA GLN A 117 3.31 7.03 14.17
C GLN A 117 3.52 8.32 13.38
N ALA A 118 4.77 8.64 13.05
CA ALA A 118 5.13 9.75 12.17
C ALA A 118 4.57 9.57 10.74
N LEU A 119 4.35 8.32 10.30
CA LEU A 119 3.63 8.06 9.05
C LEU A 119 2.20 8.59 9.10
N SER A 120 1.50 8.39 10.22
CA SER A 120 0.14 8.90 10.38
C SER A 120 0.11 10.43 10.43
N ASP A 121 1.11 11.07 11.07
CA ASP A 121 1.30 12.53 10.99
C ASP A 121 1.42 12.97 9.52
N ALA A 122 2.24 12.28 8.74
CA ALA A 122 2.53 12.64 7.36
C ALA A 122 1.30 12.54 6.45
N ILE A 123 0.57 11.41 6.47
CA ILE A 123 -0.65 11.20 5.66
C ILE A 123 -1.72 12.27 5.98
N TRP A 124 -1.91 12.55 7.26
CA TRP A 124 -2.82 13.59 7.72
C TRP A 124 -2.39 14.97 7.22
N ALA A 125 -1.10 15.29 7.36
CA ALA A 125 -0.58 16.60 7.04
C ALA A 125 -0.52 16.91 5.54
N VAL A 126 -0.31 15.91 4.67
CA VAL A 126 -0.40 16.08 3.21
C VAL A 126 -1.74 16.69 2.80
N ASN A 127 -2.84 16.22 3.41
CA ASN A 127 -4.17 16.75 3.12
C ASN A 127 -4.32 18.22 3.54
N LEU A 128 -3.86 18.56 4.76
CA LEU A 128 -3.92 19.93 5.25
C LEU A 128 -3.01 20.89 4.46
N GLY A 129 -1.81 20.43 4.09
CA GLY A 129 -0.89 21.19 3.26
C GLY A 129 -1.48 21.49 1.88
N HIS A 130 -2.08 20.50 1.22
CA HIS A 130 -2.74 20.74 -0.08
C HIS A 130 -3.97 21.64 0.03
N ALA A 131 -4.73 21.54 1.13
CA ALA A 131 -5.82 22.47 1.42
C ALA A 131 -5.29 23.90 1.52
N ALA A 132 -4.25 24.12 2.32
CA ALA A 132 -3.64 25.43 2.50
C ALA A 132 -3.03 25.99 1.21
N TRP A 133 -2.38 25.13 0.41
CA TRP A 133 -1.83 25.52 -0.90
C TRP A 133 -2.96 25.94 -1.87
N THR A 134 -4.07 25.21 -1.92
CA THR A 134 -5.25 25.61 -2.73
C THR A 134 -5.81 26.97 -2.28
N LEU A 135 -5.72 27.28 -0.98
CA LEU A 135 -6.20 28.52 -0.39
C LEU A 135 -5.15 29.65 -0.37
N ALA A 136 -4.03 29.49 -1.08
CA ALA A 136 -3.02 30.54 -1.19
C ALA A 136 -3.65 31.85 -1.71
N GLY A 137 -3.42 32.96 -1.00
CA GLY A 137 -4.03 34.26 -1.29
C GLY A 137 -5.44 34.46 -0.73
N HIS A 138 -6.07 33.43 -0.14
CA HIS A 138 -7.36 33.58 0.52
C HIS A 138 -7.22 34.31 1.88
N PRO A 139 -8.10 35.27 2.22
CA PRO A 139 -8.08 35.93 3.52
C PRO A 139 -8.06 34.95 4.69
N GLY A 140 -7.19 35.21 5.67
CA GLY A 140 -7.07 34.42 6.90
C GLY A 140 -6.22 33.16 6.81
N ILE A 141 -5.68 32.82 5.62
CA ILE A 141 -4.86 31.61 5.45
C ILE A 141 -3.57 31.62 6.29
N ASP A 142 -3.06 32.80 6.67
CA ASP A 142 -1.89 32.97 7.54
C ASP A 142 -2.01 32.22 8.88
N ALA A 143 -3.24 31.98 9.35
CA ALA A 143 -3.50 31.20 10.55
C ALA A 143 -2.97 29.75 10.47
N ALA A 144 -2.80 29.20 9.26
CA ALA A 144 -2.26 27.86 9.03
C ALA A 144 -0.71 27.82 9.06
N VAL A 145 -0.02 28.96 8.91
CA VAL A 145 1.45 29.01 8.78
C VAL A 145 2.20 28.32 9.93
N PRO A 146 1.83 28.51 11.22
CA PRO A 146 2.53 27.83 12.31
C PRO A 146 2.43 26.30 12.24
N LEU A 147 1.26 25.79 11.83
CA LEU A 147 1.04 24.36 11.63
C LEU A 147 1.93 23.82 10.51
N LEU A 148 1.93 24.47 9.35
CA LEU A 148 2.70 24.04 8.18
C LEU A 148 4.21 23.98 8.49
N ARG A 149 4.75 24.99 9.18
CA ARG A 149 6.16 24.98 9.62
C ARG A 149 6.46 23.81 10.56
N SER A 150 5.62 23.61 11.57
CA SER A 150 5.82 22.57 12.57
C SER A 150 5.74 21.16 11.98
N VAL A 151 4.83 20.95 11.03
CA VAL A 151 4.70 19.70 10.27
C VAL A 151 5.93 19.47 9.41
N ALA A 152 6.39 20.46 8.65
CA ALA A 152 7.57 20.32 7.80
C ALA A 152 8.82 19.96 8.63
N ASP A 153 8.98 20.58 9.80
CA ASP A 153 10.09 20.28 10.70
C ASP A 153 9.98 18.88 11.32
N ALA A 154 8.78 18.47 11.75
CA ALA A 154 8.54 17.12 12.27
C ALA A 154 8.82 16.05 11.21
N ALA A 155 8.36 16.27 9.97
CA ALA A 155 8.62 15.38 8.84
C ALA A 155 10.12 15.27 8.54
N ARG A 156 10.87 16.39 8.64
CA ARG A 156 12.31 16.42 8.34
C ARG A 156 13.09 15.63 9.38
N GLN A 157 12.73 15.77 10.65
CA GLN A 157 13.31 15.02 11.76
C GLN A 157 13.05 13.51 11.62
N ALA A 158 11.80 13.13 11.34
CA ALA A 158 11.43 11.73 11.15
C ALA A 158 12.12 11.10 9.92
N ARG A 159 12.26 11.85 8.81
CA ARG A 159 13.00 11.40 7.63
C ARG A 159 14.49 11.19 7.95
N ALA A 160 15.11 12.14 8.65
CA ALA A 160 16.52 12.04 9.04
C ALA A 160 16.77 10.81 9.93
N GLU A 161 15.82 10.47 10.81
CA GLU A 161 15.89 9.27 11.64
C GLU A 161 15.86 7.98 10.80
N LEU A 162 14.99 7.87 9.80
CA LEU A 162 14.96 6.72 8.88
C LEU A 162 16.23 6.60 8.05
N VAL A 163 16.72 7.72 7.52
CA VAL A 163 18.00 7.74 6.77
C VAL A 163 19.15 7.29 7.66
N GLY A 164 19.21 7.77 8.90
CA GLY A 164 20.22 7.34 9.88
C GLY A 164 20.14 5.86 10.26
N GLN A 165 18.95 5.25 10.14
CA GLN A 165 18.73 3.80 10.31
C GLN A 165 19.03 2.98 9.04
N GLY A 166 19.42 3.61 7.93
CA GLY A 166 19.60 2.94 6.64
C GLY A 166 18.29 2.48 6.00
N ARG A 167 17.15 3.05 6.41
CA ARG A 167 15.79 2.70 5.95
C ARG A 167 15.23 3.76 5.03
N PHE A 168 16.08 4.31 4.16
CA PHE A 168 15.69 5.38 3.24
C PHE A 168 14.55 4.91 2.32
N ASP A 169 14.60 3.66 1.85
CA ASP A 169 13.64 2.98 0.97
C ASP A 169 12.27 2.65 1.62
N SER A 170 12.09 2.94 2.91
CA SER A 170 10.83 2.73 3.61
C SER A 170 9.67 3.52 2.99
N ASN A 171 8.48 2.93 2.89
CA ASN A 171 7.27 3.65 2.50
C ASN A 171 7.00 4.92 3.35
N TYR A 172 7.52 4.97 4.59
CA TYR A 172 7.43 6.15 5.45
C TYR A 172 8.12 7.36 4.82
N THR A 173 9.28 7.17 4.20
CA THR A 173 10.07 8.25 3.59
C THR A 173 9.28 8.94 2.49
N ALA A 174 8.56 8.17 1.65
CA ALA A 174 7.72 8.71 0.59
C ALA A 174 6.67 9.70 1.13
N TRP A 175 5.98 9.32 2.22
CA TRP A 175 4.96 10.15 2.85
C TRP A 175 5.53 11.31 3.66
N LEU A 176 6.65 11.11 4.37
CA LEU A 176 7.33 12.19 5.09
C LEU A 176 7.81 13.28 4.14
N ASN A 177 8.39 12.90 3.00
CA ASN A 177 8.74 13.84 1.94
C ASN A 177 7.51 14.51 1.32
N ALA A 178 6.42 13.77 1.09
CA ALA A 178 5.17 14.36 0.58
C ALA A 178 4.60 15.39 1.57
N ALA A 179 4.59 15.08 2.87
CA ALA A 179 4.10 15.98 3.91
C ALA A 179 4.96 17.25 4.01
N GLY A 180 6.28 17.09 4.09
CA GLY A 180 7.22 18.20 4.15
C GLY A 180 7.19 19.07 2.89
N GLY A 181 7.24 18.45 1.71
CA GLY A 181 7.20 19.15 0.43
C GLY A 181 5.88 19.87 0.18
N THR A 182 4.75 19.25 0.55
CA THR A 182 3.44 19.91 0.44
C THR A 182 3.31 21.08 1.42
N ALA A 183 3.79 20.93 2.66
CA ALA A 183 3.77 22.02 3.63
C ALA A 183 4.69 23.17 3.21
N ALA A 184 5.89 22.88 2.71
CA ALA A 184 6.82 23.87 2.17
C ALA A 184 6.26 24.59 0.93
N GLY A 185 5.64 23.84 0.00
CA GLY A 185 4.97 24.41 -1.16
C GLY A 185 3.80 25.31 -0.80
N ALA A 186 2.99 24.92 0.19
CA ALA A 186 1.92 25.76 0.73
C ALA A 186 2.47 27.05 1.36
N LEU A 187 3.54 26.96 2.17
CA LEU A 187 4.21 28.12 2.76
C LEU A 187 4.74 29.08 1.70
N ALA A 188 5.36 28.56 0.63
CA ALA A 188 5.82 29.36 -0.49
C ALA A 188 4.67 30.03 -1.24
N ALA A 189 3.59 29.29 -1.51
CA ALA A 189 2.41 29.84 -2.19
C ALA A 189 1.71 30.95 -1.37
N ILE A 190 1.75 30.87 -0.04
CA ILE A 190 1.25 31.91 0.88
C ILE A 190 2.21 33.11 0.96
N GLY A 191 3.48 32.96 0.59
CA GLY A 191 4.53 33.97 0.77
C GLY A 191 5.14 33.98 2.18
N ALA A 192 4.99 32.88 2.93
CA ALA A 192 5.47 32.74 4.31
C ALA A 192 6.85 32.06 4.43
N ALA A 193 7.38 31.52 3.34
CA ALA A 193 8.72 30.95 3.23
C ALA A 193 9.18 30.92 1.76
N GLU A 194 10.48 30.76 1.52
CA GLU A 194 10.98 30.43 0.18
C GLU A 194 10.70 28.96 -0.16
N PRO A 195 10.61 28.60 -1.46
CA PRO A 195 10.53 27.21 -1.88
C PRO A 195 11.70 26.37 -1.34
N ASP A 196 11.40 25.17 -0.82
CA ASP A 196 12.38 24.21 -0.33
C ASP A 196 12.42 22.99 -1.27
N PRO A 197 13.32 22.96 -2.27
CA PRO A 197 13.38 21.88 -3.25
C PRO A 197 13.93 20.56 -2.67
N ASP A 198 14.53 20.58 -1.46
CA ASP A 198 15.13 19.39 -0.85
C ASP A 198 14.13 18.24 -0.67
N TRP A 199 12.85 18.55 -0.43
CA TRP A 199 11.78 17.57 -0.30
C TRP A 199 11.52 16.76 -1.57
N LEU A 200 11.77 17.35 -2.74
CA LEU A 200 11.50 16.71 -4.03
C LEU A 200 12.79 16.26 -4.70
N THR A 201 13.71 17.19 -4.94
CA THR A 201 14.92 16.97 -5.75
C THR A 201 16.20 16.83 -4.93
N GLY A 202 16.13 17.00 -3.60
CA GLY A 202 17.28 16.79 -2.71
C GLY A 202 17.75 15.34 -2.69
N GLU A 203 18.92 15.10 -2.08
CA GLU A 203 19.53 13.77 -1.96
C GLU A 203 18.59 12.73 -1.32
N HIS A 204 17.79 13.18 -0.35
CA HIS A 204 16.77 12.37 0.33
C HIS A 204 15.33 12.77 -0.06
N GLY A 205 15.17 13.48 -1.18
CA GLY A 205 13.88 13.91 -1.70
C GLY A 205 13.12 12.78 -2.41
N ASN A 206 11.86 13.03 -2.76
CA ASN A 206 10.98 12.02 -3.32
C ASN A 206 11.39 11.49 -4.70
N LEU A 207 12.11 12.27 -5.52
CA LEU A 207 12.61 11.75 -6.80
C LEU A 207 13.73 10.70 -6.59
N ALA A 208 14.61 10.91 -5.61
CA ALA A 208 15.64 9.94 -5.24
C ALA A 208 15.02 8.70 -4.60
N HIS A 209 14.04 8.90 -3.71
CA HIS A 209 13.30 7.81 -3.08
C HIS A 209 12.57 6.93 -4.09
N ALA A 210 11.94 7.54 -5.10
CA ALA A 210 11.26 6.80 -6.18
C ALA A 210 12.21 5.82 -6.88
N LEU A 211 13.49 6.16 -7.06
CA LEU A 211 14.46 5.24 -7.65
C LEU A 211 14.96 4.16 -6.68
N ALA A 212 15.09 4.49 -5.39
CA ALA A 212 15.60 3.60 -4.35
C ALA A 212 14.60 2.53 -3.92
N ALA A 213 13.32 2.90 -3.76
CA ALA A 213 12.27 2.03 -3.23
C ALA A 213 11.49 1.26 -4.31
N THR A 214 11.85 1.39 -5.58
CA THR A 214 11.14 0.71 -6.67
C THR A 214 12.11 0.04 -7.63
N ARG A 215 11.67 -1.09 -8.19
CA ARG A 215 12.43 -1.87 -9.17
C ARG A 215 12.29 -1.26 -10.57
N ALA A 216 13.14 -1.69 -11.51
CA ALA A 216 13.15 -1.10 -12.85
C ALA A 216 11.85 -1.35 -13.62
N ASP A 217 11.19 -2.47 -13.37
CA ASP A 217 9.86 -2.82 -13.89
C ASP A 217 8.69 -2.07 -13.21
N GLY A 218 8.99 -1.16 -12.29
CA GLY A 218 8.02 -0.29 -11.64
C GLY A 218 7.43 -0.86 -10.35
N TRP A 219 7.73 -2.10 -9.94
CA TRP A 219 7.21 -2.59 -8.66
C TRP A 219 7.94 -2.00 -7.46
N GLU A 220 7.17 -1.51 -6.49
CA GLU A 220 7.65 -1.14 -5.17
C GLU A 220 8.21 -2.39 -4.44
N TRP A 221 9.29 -2.20 -3.65
CA TRP A 221 10.10 -3.31 -3.14
C TRP A 221 9.38 -4.18 -2.10
N GLU A 222 8.41 -3.64 -1.36
CA GLU A 222 7.59 -4.33 -0.35
C GLU A 222 6.61 -5.32 -1.00
N ALA A 223 6.52 -5.33 -2.35
CA ALA A 223 5.78 -6.30 -3.16
C ALA A 223 4.25 -6.37 -2.90
N SER A 224 3.72 -5.55 -1.99
CA SER A 224 2.28 -5.46 -1.72
C SER A 224 1.58 -4.55 -2.73
N THR A 225 0.42 -4.99 -3.19
CA THR A 225 -0.39 -4.18 -4.11
C THR A 225 -0.84 -2.87 -3.47
N TYR A 226 -1.24 -2.92 -2.21
CA TYR A 226 -1.63 -1.72 -1.48
C TYR A 226 -0.43 -0.79 -1.26
N TYR A 227 0.72 -1.30 -0.81
CA TYR A 227 1.87 -0.45 -0.53
C TYR A 227 2.51 0.17 -1.78
N HIS A 228 2.43 -0.50 -2.93
CA HIS A 228 2.77 0.12 -4.20
C HIS A 228 1.88 1.30 -4.53
N GLY A 229 0.55 1.13 -4.46
CA GLY A 229 -0.38 2.24 -4.68
C GLY A 229 -0.18 3.36 -3.65
N PHE A 230 0.04 2.99 -2.39
CA PHE A 230 0.28 3.90 -1.28
C PHE A 230 1.50 4.79 -1.51
N VAL A 231 2.63 4.22 -1.95
CA VAL A 231 3.86 4.95 -2.26
C VAL A 231 3.74 5.75 -3.56
N LEU A 232 3.16 5.16 -4.61
CA LEU A 232 2.90 5.85 -5.89
C LEU A 232 2.04 7.10 -5.67
N ARG A 233 1.01 7.01 -4.83
CA ARG A 233 0.15 8.15 -4.48
C ARG A 233 0.96 9.26 -3.79
N ALA A 234 1.85 8.92 -2.86
CA ALA A 234 2.71 9.91 -2.21
C ALA A 234 3.60 10.65 -3.23
N TYR A 235 4.15 9.95 -4.22
CA TYR A 235 4.92 10.57 -5.30
C TYR A 235 4.08 11.51 -6.15
N LEU A 236 2.91 11.06 -6.62
CA LEU A 236 2.03 11.87 -7.47
C LEU A 236 1.51 13.12 -6.73
N LEU A 237 1.20 13.01 -5.43
CA LEU A 237 0.82 14.15 -4.59
C LEU A 237 1.98 15.15 -4.44
N SER A 238 3.22 14.67 -4.30
CA SER A 238 4.42 15.51 -4.17
C SER A 238 4.76 16.31 -5.42
N LEU A 239 4.23 15.89 -6.56
CA LEU A 239 4.50 16.47 -7.88
C LEU A 239 3.51 17.57 -8.28
N ARG A 240 2.67 18.05 -7.36
CA ARG A 240 1.74 19.16 -7.60
C ARG A 240 2.46 20.36 -8.19
N GLY A 241 1.93 20.90 -9.29
CA GLY A 241 2.47 22.07 -9.99
C GLY A 241 3.72 21.80 -10.84
N THR A 242 4.26 20.58 -10.83
CA THR A 242 5.39 20.21 -11.69
C THR A 242 4.90 19.83 -13.09
N GLU A 243 5.78 19.99 -14.08
CA GLU A 243 5.53 19.48 -15.43
C GLU A 243 6.02 18.03 -15.54
N PRO A 244 5.14 17.04 -15.74
CA PRO A 244 5.53 15.64 -15.77
C PRO A 244 6.61 15.37 -16.80
N GLY A 245 6.53 16.00 -17.98
CA GLY A 245 7.54 15.92 -19.05
C GLY A 245 8.92 16.47 -18.68
N ALA A 246 9.01 17.38 -17.72
CA ALA A 246 10.27 18.01 -17.29
C ALA A 246 11.03 17.22 -16.21
N LEU A 247 10.43 16.16 -15.66
CA LEU A 247 11.10 15.30 -14.69
C LEU A 247 12.29 14.57 -15.32
N PRO A 248 13.37 14.31 -14.54
CA PRO A 248 14.47 13.45 -14.99
C PRO A 248 13.95 12.15 -15.58
N ALA A 249 14.42 11.78 -16.78
CA ALA A 249 13.85 10.68 -17.56
C ALA A 249 13.71 9.38 -16.74
N ALA A 250 14.76 8.96 -16.04
CA ALA A 250 14.73 7.76 -15.20
C ALA A 250 13.62 7.78 -14.13
N VAL A 251 13.34 8.93 -13.53
CA VAL A 251 12.29 9.07 -12.50
C VAL A 251 10.91 9.09 -13.17
N GLY A 252 10.76 9.86 -14.24
CA GLY A 252 9.50 9.95 -14.97
C GLY A 252 9.06 8.61 -15.57
N ASP A 253 10.02 7.86 -16.10
CA ASP A 253 9.81 6.53 -16.64
C ASP A 253 9.52 5.52 -15.53
N ARG A 254 10.17 5.65 -14.36
CA ARG A 254 9.88 4.81 -13.20
C ARG A 254 8.44 4.97 -12.70
N ILE A 255 7.99 6.20 -12.49
CA ILE A 255 6.61 6.47 -12.04
C ILE A 255 5.60 5.99 -13.09
N THR A 256 5.91 6.18 -14.38
CA THR A 256 5.08 5.62 -15.47
C THR A 256 5.03 4.10 -15.42
N ALA A 257 6.14 3.43 -15.13
CA ALA A 257 6.19 1.97 -14.96
C ALA A 257 5.40 1.50 -13.73
N MET A 258 5.41 2.25 -12.61
CA MET A 258 4.57 1.96 -11.44
C MET A 258 3.07 1.98 -11.83
N ILE A 259 2.62 3.03 -12.52
CA ILE A 259 1.23 3.13 -13.01
C ILE A 259 0.91 1.96 -13.94
N GLY A 260 1.83 1.62 -14.86
CA GLY A 260 1.71 0.48 -15.75
C GLY A 260 1.65 -0.88 -15.04
N ALA A 261 2.32 -1.02 -13.88
CA ALA A 261 2.27 -2.23 -13.07
C ALA A 261 0.87 -2.44 -12.50
N LEU A 262 0.23 -1.40 -11.94
CA LEU A 262 -1.16 -1.48 -11.48
C LEU A 262 -2.13 -1.77 -12.64
N ALA A 263 -1.97 -1.08 -13.77
CA ALA A 263 -2.80 -1.31 -14.95
C ALA A 263 -2.67 -2.75 -15.48
N GLY A 264 -1.45 -3.31 -15.46
CA GLY A 264 -1.21 -4.67 -15.90
C GLY A 264 -1.67 -5.73 -14.89
N LEU A 265 -1.62 -5.43 -13.59
CA LEU A 265 -2.07 -6.31 -12.53
C LEU A 265 -3.61 -6.36 -12.44
N ALA A 266 -4.29 -5.25 -12.75
CA ALA A 266 -5.74 -5.17 -12.67
C ALA A 266 -6.43 -6.24 -13.52
N THR A 267 -7.53 -6.80 -12.99
CA THR A 267 -8.45 -7.64 -13.75
C THR A 267 -9.16 -6.82 -14.82
N ASP A 268 -9.79 -7.49 -15.79
CA ASP A 268 -10.49 -6.80 -16.88
C ASP A 268 -11.68 -5.93 -16.40
N ASP A 269 -12.26 -6.24 -15.23
CA ASP A 269 -13.28 -5.44 -14.56
C ASP A 269 -12.71 -4.40 -13.57
N GLY A 270 -11.38 -4.27 -13.47
CA GLY A 270 -10.71 -3.21 -12.71
C GLY A 270 -10.35 -3.54 -11.26
N ARG A 271 -10.57 -4.77 -10.79
CA ARG A 271 -10.15 -5.19 -9.45
C ARG A 271 -8.63 -5.24 -9.39
N LEU A 272 -8.06 -4.73 -8.31
CA LEU A 272 -6.66 -4.97 -7.97
C LEU A 272 -6.58 -6.18 -7.03
N PRO A 273 -5.87 -7.26 -7.43
CA PRO A 273 -5.46 -8.34 -6.54
C PRO A 273 -4.83 -7.80 -5.26
N ALA A 274 -5.28 -8.24 -4.08
CA ALA A 274 -4.80 -7.76 -2.79
C ALA A 274 -3.51 -8.46 -2.34
N LEU A 275 -2.49 -8.50 -3.21
CA LEU A 275 -1.25 -9.23 -2.90
C LEU A 275 -0.60 -8.71 -1.62
N HIS A 276 -0.24 -9.64 -0.73
CA HIS A 276 0.43 -9.37 0.54
C HIS A 276 -0.35 -8.42 1.48
N ASP A 277 0.34 -7.67 2.35
CA ASP A 277 -0.35 -6.74 3.27
C ASP A 277 -1.11 -5.65 2.50
N GLY A 278 -2.44 -5.73 2.49
CA GLY A 278 -3.33 -4.71 1.94
C GLY A 278 -4.77 -4.96 2.38
N PRO A 279 -5.58 -3.92 2.60
CA PRO A 279 -6.96 -4.12 3.06
C PRO A 279 -7.76 -4.84 1.96
N TYR A 280 -8.37 -5.97 2.32
CA TYR A 280 -9.20 -6.75 1.40
C TYR A 280 -10.47 -6.00 0.98
N VAL A 281 -11.17 -5.38 1.93
CA VAL A 281 -12.34 -4.52 1.70
C VAL A 281 -12.32 -3.39 2.72
N ARG A 282 -12.25 -2.15 2.24
CA ARG A 282 -12.25 -0.94 3.06
C ARG A 282 -12.67 0.28 2.25
N ASP A 283 -13.81 0.88 2.58
CA ASP A 283 -14.39 2.03 1.87
C ASP A 283 -13.39 3.19 1.73
N LEU A 284 -12.65 3.47 2.81
CA LEU A 284 -11.65 4.54 2.80
C LEU A 284 -10.56 4.27 1.76
N THR A 285 -10.16 3.01 1.57
CA THR A 285 -9.15 2.64 0.57
C THR A 285 -9.67 2.80 -0.87
N ALA A 286 -10.96 2.63 -1.12
CA ALA A 286 -11.54 2.96 -2.42
C ALA A 286 -11.32 4.44 -2.78
N LEU A 287 -11.48 5.35 -1.82
CA LEU A 287 -11.20 6.79 -2.03
C LEU A 287 -9.73 7.09 -2.32
N GLU A 288 -8.81 6.30 -1.75
CA GLU A 288 -7.37 6.40 -2.00
C GLU A 288 -7.02 5.97 -3.43
N TRP A 289 -7.63 4.87 -3.90
CA TRP A 289 -7.47 4.41 -5.28
C TRP A 289 -8.05 5.39 -6.28
N LEU A 290 -9.22 5.97 -6.01
CA LEU A 290 -9.82 6.97 -6.90
C LEU A 290 -8.96 8.22 -7.04
N GLU A 291 -8.37 8.69 -5.94
CA GLU A 291 -7.40 9.79 -5.97
C GLU A 291 -6.16 9.41 -6.78
N LEU A 292 -5.59 8.22 -6.57
CA LEU A 292 -4.44 7.75 -7.34
C LEU A 292 -4.76 7.68 -8.84
N CYS A 293 -5.90 7.10 -9.22
CA CYS A 293 -6.30 6.98 -10.63
C CYS A 293 -6.43 8.36 -11.28
N ALA A 294 -7.11 9.31 -10.61
CA ALA A 294 -7.26 10.67 -11.11
C ALA A 294 -5.91 11.37 -11.32
N LEU A 295 -4.95 11.16 -10.42
CA LEU A 295 -3.59 11.68 -10.57
C LEU A 295 -2.83 10.97 -11.71
N ALA A 296 -2.90 9.64 -11.78
CA ALA A 296 -2.21 8.85 -12.81
C ALA A 296 -2.66 9.24 -14.23
N ASP A 297 -3.97 9.41 -14.43
CA ASP A 297 -4.57 9.80 -15.72
C ASP A 297 -4.12 11.20 -16.19
N ARG A 298 -3.65 12.05 -15.28
CA ARG A 298 -3.08 13.37 -15.61
C ARG A 298 -1.55 13.34 -15.70
N TYR A 299 -0.91 12.35 -15.11
CA TYR A 299 0.54 12.20 -15.11
C TYR A 299 1.05 11.63 -16.44
N THR A 300 0.40 10.58 -16.95
CA THR A 300 0.86 9.86 -18.15
C THR A 300 -0.32 9.42 -19.03
N ALA A 301 -0.15 9.49 -20.34
CA ALA A 301 -1.02 8.84 -21.31
C ALA A 301 -0.56 7.41 -21.64
N GLY A 302 0.55 6.95 -21.06
CA GLY A 302 1.18 5.66 -21.36
C GLY A 302 0.55 4.45 -20.68
N ALA A 303 -0.32 4.66 -19.68
CA ALA A 303 -1.06 3.62 -18.97
C ALA A 303 -2.38 4.22 -18.47
N SER A 304 -3.47 3.46 -18.57
CA SER A 304 -4.80 3.86 -18.08
C SER A 304 -5.19 3.02 -16.86
N LEU A 305 -5.76 3.68 -15.86
CA LEU A 305 -6.38 3.06 -14.71
C LEU A 305 -7.91 3.23 -14.73
N ASP A 306 -8.53 3.48 -15.89
CA ASP A 306 -9.96 3.75 -16.02
C ASP A 306 -10.84 2.63 -15.46
N ALA A 307 -10.51 1.37 -15.76
CA ALA A 307 -11.22 0.21 -15.23
C ALA A 307 -11.10 0.14 -13.69
N VAL A 308 -9.91 0.40 -13.17
CA VAL A 308 -9.65 0.45 -11.72
C VAL A 308 -10.47 1.56 -11.06
N ALA A 309 -10.49 2.75 -11.65
CA ALA A 309 -11.33 3.85 -11.19
C ALA A 309 -12.81 3.50 -11.23
N ALA A 310 -13.29 2.85 -12.30
CA ALA A 310 -14.68 2.42 -12.42
C ALA A 310 -15.06 1.43 -11.32
N TRP A 311 -14.22 0.42 -11.06
CA TRP A 311 -14.42 -0.55 -9.98
C TRP A 311 -14.51 0.15 -8.61
N TYR A 312 -13.51 0.97 -8.28
CA TYR A 312 -13.46 1.61 -6.96
C TYR A 312 -14.50 2.72 -6.76
N ARG A 313 -15.06 3.31 -7.84
CA ARG A 313 -16.24 4.19 -7.71
C ARG A 313 -17.46 3.41 -7.21
N VAL A 314 -17.64 2.18 -7.70
CA VAL A 314 -18.74 1.32 -7.26
C VAL A 314 -18.51 0.85 -5.82
N GLU A 315 -17.30 0.38 -5.49
CA GLU A 315 -16.93 -0.01 -4.11
C GLU A 315 -17.12 1.13 -3.11
N ALA A 316 -16.68 2.34 -3.45
CA ALA A 316 -16.83 3.49 -2.56
C ALA A 316 -18.30 3.81 -2.25
N GLY A 317 -19.22 3.57 -3.20
CA GLY A 317 -20.66 3.71 -3.00
C GLY A 317 -21.04 5.05 -2.36
N THR A 318 -21.62 5.01 -1.16
CA THR A 318 -22.03 6.22 -0.42
C THR A 318 -20.87 6.98 0.24
N ALA A 319 -19.66 6.43 0.25
CA ALA A 319 -18.47 7.09 0.79
C ALA A 319 -17.83 8.07 -0.21
N LEU A 320 -18.28 8.09 -1.49
CA LEU A 320 -17.78 9.03 -2.50
C LEU A 320 -17.91 10.48 -2.02
N ASP A 321 -16.78 11.20 -2.01
CA ASP A 321 -16.69 12.56 -1.49
C ASP A 321 -16.41 13.64 -2.55
N GLY A 322 -16.11 13.25 -3.80
CA GLY A 322 -15.86 14.16 -4.91
C GLY A 322 -14.47 14.82 -4.90
N LEU A 323 -13.56 14.47 -3.99
CA LEU A 323 -12.23 15.09 -3.97
C LEU A 323 -11.44 14.83 -5.26
N ALA A 324 -11.57 13.64 -5.85
CA ALA A 324 -10.87 13.25 -7.07
C ALA A 324 -11.25 14.14 -8.27
N ASP A 325 -12.47 14.70 -8.28
CA ASP A 325 -12.96 15.54 -9.38
C ASP A 325 -12.28 16.93 -9.41
N HIS A 326 -11.58 17.29 -8.32
CA HIS A 326 -10.86 18.56 -8.19
C HIS A 326 -9.35 18.47 -8.48
N LEU A 327 -8.88 17.34 -9.04
CA LEU A 327 -7.46 17.11 -9.33
C LEU A 327 -7.07 17.38 -10.80
N GLY A 328 -7.96 18.01 -11.59
CA GLY A 328 -7.75 18.23 -13.03
C GLY A 328 -6.49 19.04 -13.38
N ASP A 329 -6.19 20.08 -12.60
CA ASP A 329 -5.06 21.00 -12.81
C ASP A 329 -3.86 20.67 -11.91
N TRP A 330 -3.73 19.40 -11.50
CA TRP A 330 -2.71 19.00 -10.51
C TRP A 330 -1.28 19.19 -11.00
N PHE A 331 -1.04 18.88 -12.28
CA PHE A 331 0.25 19.03 -12.96
C PHE A 331 0.21 20.22 -13.92
N THR A 332 1.37 20.78 -14.22
CA THR A 332 1.51 21.75 -15.31
C THR A 332 1.87 21.03 -16.61
N GLY A 333 1.47 21.57 -17.77
CA GLY A 333 1.75 20.94 -19.06
C GLY A 333 0.94 19.67 -19.34
N PRO A 334 1.17 19.01 -20.50
CA PRO A 334 0.45 17.81 -20.88
C PRO A 334 0.95 16.56 -20.11
N PRO A 335 0.15 15.49 -20.04
CA PRO A 335 0.60 14.19 -19.54
C PRO A 335 1.82 13.69 -20.31
N ARG A 336 2.72 12.95 -19.64
CA ARG A 336 3.85 12.28 -20.31
C ARG A 336 3.34 11.31 -21.36
N GLY A 337 4.04 11.23 -22.50
CA GLY A 337 3.83 10.18 -23.47
C GLY A 337 4.24 8.80 -22.92
N ALA A 338 3.86 7.74 -23.64
CA ALA A 338 4.34 6.40 -23.31
C ALA A 338 5.88 6.33 -23.38
N PRO A 339 6.54 5.60 -22.47
CA PRO A 339 7.99 5.44 -22.51
C PRO A 339 8.41 4.81 -23.84
N THR A 340 9.37 5.42 -24.53
CA THR A 340 9.95 4.84 -25.75
C THR A 340 10.96 3.75 -25.36
N GLY A 341 10.50 2.55 -24.98
CA GLY A 341 11.40 1.39 -24.86
C GLY A 341 11.16 0.37 -23.74
N SER A 342 10.20 0.56 -22.82
CA SER A 342 9.91 -0.44 -21.77
C SER A 342 8.58 -1.14 -22.01
N SER A 343 8.53 -2.03 -23.02
CA SER A 343 7.46 -3.02 -23.06
C SER A 343 7.72 -4.08 -21.98
N PRO A 344 6.70 -4.52 -21.21
CA PRO A 344 6.85 -5.73 -20.39
C PRO A 344 7.30 -6.88 -21.29
N ALA A 345 8.26 -7.66 -20.84
CA ALA A 345 8.86 -8.70 -21.66
C ALA A 345 7.81 -9.74 -22.06
N THR A 346 7.43 -9.77 -23.34
CA THR A 346 6.62 -10.83 -23.96
C THR A 346 7.50 -11.93 -24.56
N ASP A 347 8.82 -11.76 -24.53
CA ASP A 347 9.76 -12.68 -25.18
C ASP A 347 9.82 -14.02 -24.46
N ALA A 348 9.81 -15.10 -25.23
CA ALA A 348 9.95 -16.46 -24.70
C ALA A 348 11.28 -16.59 -23.95
N VAL A 349 11.22 -17.09 -22.71
CA VAL A 349 12.42 -17.45 -21.94
C VAL A 349 12.55 -18.96 -22.03
N THR A 350 13.51 -19.43 -22.81
CA THR A 350 13.85 -20.86 -22.92
C THR A 350 14.65 -21.30 -21.70
N ALA A 351 14.28 -22.46 -21.14
CA ALA A 351 14.94 -23.05 -19.98
C ALA A 351 16.47 -23.13 -20.16
N VAL A 352 17.22 -22.58 -19.22
CA VAL A 352 18.67 -22.82 -19.13
C VAL A 352 18.83 -24.22 -18.55
N ALA A 353 19.35 -25.16 -19.34
CA ALA A 353 19.70 -26.49 -18.85
C ALA A 353 20.67 -26.36 -17.67
N ALA A 354 20.34 -26.99 -16.54
CA ALA A 354 21.27 -27.07 -15.40
C ALA A 354 22.61 -27.64 -15.88
N PRO A 355 23.76 -27.05 -15.50
CA PRO A 355 25.05 -27.60 -15.87
C PRO A 355 25.18 -29.03 -15.33
N SER A 356 25.52 -29.97 -16.22
CA SER A 356 25.80 -31.35 -15.82
C SER A 356 27.00 -31.37 -14.87
N PRO A 357 27.00 -32.19 -13.79
CA PRO A 357 28.14 -32.29 -12.91
C PRO A 357 29.28 -33.03 -13.63
N GLY A 358 30.18 -32.26 -14.23
CA GLY A 358 31.44 -32.77 -14.77
C GLY A 358 32.36 -33.17 -13.64
N ALA A 359 32.81 -34.42 -13.66
CA ALA A 359 33.77 -34.99 -12.73
C ALA A 359 35.08 -34.17 -12.69
N GLY A 360 35.29 -33.44 -11.58
CA GLY A 360 36.50 -32.68 -11.30
C GLY A 360 37.15 -33.16 -10.00
N ARG A 361 38.40 -33.58 -10.11
CA ARG A 361 39.19 -34.34 -9.14
C ARG A 361 39.37 -33.66 -7.77
N ALA A 362 39.36 -34.49 -6.73
CA ALA A 362 39.82 -34.17 -5.39
C ALA A 362 41.29 -33.73 -5.38
N ALA A 363 41.58 -32.65 -4.63
CA ALA A 363 42.92 -32.34 -4.15
C ALA A 363 42.83 -31.94 -2.68
N THR A 364 43.39 -32.81 -1.85
CA THR A 364 43.60 -32.67 -0.41
C THR A 364 44.77 -31.74 -0.12
N SER A 365 44.62 -30.81 0.83
CA SER A 365 45.74 -30.37 1.67
C SER A 365 45.24 -29.71 2.97
N SER A 366 45.55 -30.34 4.10
CA SER A 366 45.70 -29.65 5.38
C SER A 366 47.04 -28.89 5.38
N PRO A 367 47.23 -27.90 6.28
CA PRO A 367 48.11 -28.18 7.41
C PRO A 367 47.64 -27.63 8.77
N ARG A 368 48.40 -28.07 9.77
CA ARG A 368 48.19 -28.06 11.22
C ARG A 368 48.51 -26.73 11.92
N ASP A 369 47.97 -26.64 13.13
CA ASP A 369 48.23 -25.76 14.27
C ASP A 369 49.64 -25.18 14.46
N SER A 370 49.71 -23.94 14.98
CA SER A 370 50.12 -23.65 16.39
C SER A 370 50.33 -22.13 16.62
N GLY A 371 49.86 -21.59 17.76
CA GLY A 371 50.30 -20.26 18.26
C GLY A 371 49.33 -19.44 19.13
N THR A 372 49.05 -19.93 20.34
CA THR A 372 48.75 -19.23 21.63
C THR A 372 48.44 -17.71 21.72
N ALA A 373 47.28 -17.43 22.38
CA ALA A 373 46.95 -16.45 23.46
C ALA A 373 47.22 -14.93 23.22
N THR A 374 46.32 -13.97 23.51
CA THR A 374 45.52 -13.68 24.73
C THR A 374 44.39 -12.64 24.45
N SER A 375 43.20 -12.85 25.07
CA SER A 375 42.19 -11.93 25.66
C SER A 375 41.96 -10.50 25.07
N VAL A 376 40.73 -9.97 24.87
CA VAL A 376 39.63 -9.69 25.84
C VAL A 376 38.33 -9.34 25.08
N ALA A 377 37.17 -9.82 25.60
CA ALA A 377 35.76 -9.36 25.59
C ALA A 377 35.18 -8.48 24.43
N GLY A 378 33.92 -8.61 24.00
CA GLY A 378 32.76 -9.35 24.48
C GLY A 378 31.55 -9.07 23.55
N GLY A 379 30.55 -9.95 23.58
CA GLY A 379 29.33 -9.82 22.77
C GLY A 379 28.48 -11.08 22.86
N THR A 380 27.69 -11.16 23.92
CA THR A 380 26.76 -12.26 24.20
C THR A 380 25.52 -12.19 23.32
N ALA A 381 25.20 -13.32 22.70
CA ALA A 381 23.88 -13.65 22.19
C ALA A 381 22.84 -13.74 23.33
N GLY A 382 21.63 -13.26 23.11
CA GLY A 382 20.42 -13.66 23.83
C GLY A 382 19.43 -14.18 22.78
N ALA A 383 19.25 -15.49 22.61
CA ALA A 383 18.50 -16.40 23.49
C ALA A 383 17.01 -16.04 23.54
N GLY A 384 16.22 -16.78 22.76
CA GLY A 384 14.80 -16.91 23.00
C GLY A 384 14.51 -17.69 24.29
N SER A 385 13.29 -17.57 24.80
CA SER A 385 12.70 -18.62 25.59
C SER A 385 11.17 -18.62 25.53
N PRO A 386 10.57 -19.82 25.68
CA PRO A 386 9.18 -20.12 25.33
C PRO A 386 8.28 -20.11 26.56
N ASN A 387 6.97 -20.23 26.34
CA ASN A 387 6.11 -21.06 27.20
C ASN A 387 4.85 -21.45 26.43
N GLY A 388 4.68 -22.76 26.27
CA GLY A 388 3.44 -23.41 25.87
C GLY A 388 2.94 -24.31 26.99
N ALA A 389 1.62 -24.39 27.10
CA ALA A 389 0.79 -25.48 27.64
C ALA A 389 -0.66 -25.06 27.35
N GLY A 390 -1.61 -25.85 26.86
CA GLY A 390 -1.72 -27.28 26.59
C GLY A 390 -3.23 -27.62 26.61
N SER A 391 -3.77 -27.92 25.43
CA SER A 391 -4.92 -28.80 25.10
C SER A 391 -6.28 -28.72 25.84
N SER A 392 -7.37 -28.65 25.05
CA SER A 392 -8.40 -29.73 24.97
C SER A 392 -9.43 -29.47 23.84
N HIS A 393 -10.04 -30.56 23.36
CA HIS A 393 -10.85 -30.69 22.15
C HIS A 393 -12.19 -29.92 22.14
N GLY A 394 -12.69 -29.64 20.93
CA GLY A 394 -14.08 -29.27 20.69
C GLY A 394 -14.40 -29.25 19.20
N ALA A 395 -14.97 -30.34 18.70
CA ALA A 395 -15.50 -30.48 17.34
C ALA A 395 -16.68 -29.52 17.09
N GLY A 396 -16.82 -29.07 15.84
CA GLY A 396 -17.98 -28.32 15.38
C GLY A 396 -18.00 -28.22 13.86
N SER A 397 -18.53 -29.25 13.20
CA SER A 397 -19.00 -29.16 11.81
C SER A 397 -20.19 -28.20 11.73
N SER A 398 -20.26 -27.35 10.70
CA SER A 398 -21.38 -27.31 9.73
C SER A 398 -21.47 -26.01 8.95
N HIS A 399 -21.44 -26.16 7.61
CA HIS A 399 -22.35 -25.55 6.64
C HIS A 399 -22.08 -24.12 6.16
N GLY A 400 -21.85 -24.04 4.85
CA GLY A 400 -21.92 -22.79 4.11
C GLY A 400 -23.32 -22.18 4.10
N ALA A 401 -23.33 -20.86 4.03
CA ALA A 401 -24.43 -20.03 3.59
C ALA A 401 -23.75 -18.94 2.75
N GLY A 402 -23.99 -18.81 1.45
CA GLY A 402 -25.29 -18.77 0.81
C GLY A 402 -25.77 -17.32 0.83
N SER A 403 -25.19 -16.47 -0.03
CA SER A 403 -25.63 -15.10 -0.21
C SER A 403 -27.02 -15.11 -0.86
N SER A 404 -28.05 -14.82 -0.06
CA SER A 404 -29.41 -14.63 -0.54
C SER A 404 -29.53 -13.28 -1.23
N HIS A 405 -29.71 -13.30 -2.55
CA HIS A 405 -30.24 -12.18 -3.31
C HIS A 405 -31.70 -11.93 -2.90
N GLY A 406 -31.97 -10.75 -2.36
CA GLY A 406 -33.34 -10.25 -2.15
C GLY A 406 -33.90 -9.68 -3.45
N ALA A 407 -34.97 -10.31 -3.93
CA ALA A 407 -35.79 -9.88 -5.07
C ALA A 407 -36.57 -8.58 -4.77
N GLY A 408 -36.76 -7.75 -5.80
CA GLY A 408 -37.30 -6.39 -5.70
C GLY A 408 -38.80 -6.22 -5.89
N SER A 409 -39.25 -4.96 -5.96
CA SER A 409 -40.51 -4.50 -6.59
C SER A 409 -40.65 -2.96 -6.54
N PRO A 410 -41.56 -2.32 -7.34
CA PRO A 410 -41.15 -1.34 -8.34
C PRO A 410 -41.83 0.05 -8.26
N ASN A 411 -41.56 0.89 -9.28
CA ASN A 411 -42.09 2.22 -9.66
C ASN A 411 -41.18 3.39 -9.21
N GLY A 412 -40.72 4.33 -10.04
CA GLY A 412 -40.97 4.65 -11.44
C GLY A 412 -41.00 6.18 -11.64
N ALA A 413 -39.92 6.77 -12.17
CA ALA A 413 -39.80 8.04 -12.90
C ALA A 413 -38.29 8.37 -12.96
N GLY A 414 -37.57 8.46 -14.07
CA GLY A 414 -37.92 8.88 -15.42
C GLY A 414 -37.15 10.16 -15.74
N SER A 415 -35.91 10.05 -16.25
CA SER A 415 -35.27 11.09 -17.06
C SER A 415 -34.14 10.47 -17.88
N SER A 416 -34.23 10.72 -19.18
CA SER A 416 -33.60 10.04 -20.30
C SER A 416 -32.23 10.60 -20.65
N HIS A 417 -31.17 9.80 -20.67
CA HIS A 417 -29.97 10.08 -21.45
C HIS A 417 -29.51 8.85 -22.25
N GLY A 418 -29.63 9.00 -23.58
CA GLY A 418 -28.88 8.38 -24.67
C GLY A 418 -28.30 6.98 -24.48
N ALA A 419 -29.01 5.99 -25.00
CA ALA A 419 -28.41 4.75 -25.47
C ALA A 419 -27.47 5.04 -26.65
N GLY A 420 -26.21 4.65 -26.52
CA GLY A 420 -25.21 4.60 -27.57
C GLY A 420 -24.29 3.43 -27.31
N SER A 421 -24.75 2.22 -27.63
CA SER A 421 -23.86 1.07 -27.77
C SER A 421 -22.96 1.28 -28.99
N SER A 422 -21.66 1.27 -28.76
CA SER A 422 -20.67 0.93 -29.77
C SER A 422 -19.67 -0.05 -29.18
N HIS A 423 -19.91 -1.34 -29.42
CA HIS A 423 -18.83 -2.32 -29.46
C HIS A 423 -18.00 -2.03 -30.72
N GLY A 424 -16.69 -1.83 -30.55
CA GLY A 424 -15.70 -1.95 -31.63
C GLY A 424 -14.63 -0.84 -31.69
N GLY A 425 -13.36 -1.21 -31.47
CA GLY A 425 -12.17 -0.44 -31.86
C GLY A 425 -10.92 -0.89 -31.09
N PRO A 426 -9.75 -1.11 -31.73
CA PRO A 426 -8.78 -2.13 -31.31
C PRO A 426 -7.84 -1.66 -30.19
N HIS A 427 -8.09 -2.08 -28.96
CA HIS A 427 -7.01 -2.23 -28.00
C HIS A 427 -6.23 -3.48 -28.42
N GLY A 428 -4.94 -3.34 -28.73
CA GLY A 428 -4.09 -4.49 -29.02
C GLY A 428 -4.30 -5.54 -27.94
N ALA A 429 -4.61 -6.78 -28.33
CA ALA A 429 -4.95 -7.84 -27.38
C ALA A 429 -3.88 -7.88 -26.29
N ASP A 430 -4.28 -7.63 -25.04
CA ASP A 430 -3.36 -7.68 -23.92
C ASP A 430 -2.68 -9.07 -23.95
N PRO A 431 -1.36 -9.16 -23.75
CA PRO A 431 -0.65 -10.41 -23.93
C PRO A 431 -1.22 -11.44 -22.96
N ALA A 432 -1.42 -12.67 -23.46
CA ALA A 432 -1.94 -13.76 -22.64
C ALA A 432 -1.05 -14.08 -21.42
N VAL A 433 0.22 -13.65 -21.44
CA VAL A 433 1.12 -13.63 -20.29
C VAL A 433 1.84 -12.27 -20.23
N ARG A 434 1.64 -11.53 -19.12
CA ARG A 434 2.40 -10.33 -18.75
C ARG A 434 3.29 -10.64 -17.54
N ARG A 435 4.51 -10.10 -17.51
CA ARG A 435 5.50 -10.39 -16.46
C ARG A 435 6.20 -9.13 -15.98
N TRP A 436 6.54 -9.14 -14.70
CA TRP A 436 7.42 -8.19 -14.02
C TRP A 436 8.59 -8.98 -13.45
N PRO A 437 9.69 -9.15 -14.22
CA PRO A 437 10.77 -10.05 -13.85
C PRO A 437 11.50 -9.67 -12.56
N ASP A 438 11.66 -8.37 -12.28
CA ASP A 438 12.35 -7.90 -11.08
C ASP A 438 11.44 -8.03 -9.86
N ALA A 439 10.14 -7.79 -10.04
CA ALA A 439 9.12 -8.01 -9.02
C ALA A 439 8.88 -9.50 -8.73
N GLY A 440 9.11 -10.35 -9.72
CA GLY A 440 8.75 -11.75 -9.72
C GLY A 440 7.25 -12.01 -9.75
N LEU A 441 6.52 -11.25 -10.56
CA LEU A 441 5.09 -11.41 -10.76
C LEU A 441 4.77 -11.77 -12.21
N ALA A 442 3.81 -12.67 -12.39
CA ALA A 442 3.24 -12.98 -13.70
C ALA A 442 1.72 -12.96 -13.67
N VAL A 443 1.12 -12.35 -14.70
CA VAL A 443 -0.32 -12.33 -14.93
C VAL A 443 -0.61 -13.11 -16.20
N LEU A 444 -1.47 -14.12 -16.12
CA LEU A 444 -1.95 -14.89 -17.25
C LEU A 444 -3.41 -14.58 -17.51
N ARG A 445 -3.77 -14.35 -18.78
CA ARG A 445 -5.14 -14.04 -19.20
C ARG A 445 -5.56 -14.94 -20.36
N GLY A 446 -6.72 -15.58 -20.21
CA GLY A 446 -7.27 -16.42 -21.27
C GLY A 446 -8.59 -17.05 -20.87
N ASN A 447 -9.50 -17.21 -21.84
CA ASN A 447 -10.80 -17.89 -21.65
C ASN A 447 -11.63 -17.35 -20.46
N GLY A 448 -11.58 -16.03 -20.22
CA GLY A 448 -12.29 -15.39 -19.10
C GLY A 448 -11.66 -15.60 -17.72
N ILE A 449 -10.44 -16.14 -17.67
CA ILE A 449 -9.63 -16.31 -16.46
C ILE A 449 -8.51 -15.29 -16.46
N HIS A 450 -8.34 -14.63 -15.33
CA HIS A 450 -7.19 -13.83 -14.97
C HIS A 450 -6.49 -14.52 -13.80
N ALA A 451 -5.25 -14.95 -13.99
CA ALA A 451 -4.45 -15.64 -12.99
C ALA A 451 -3.22 -14.81 -12.63
N VAL A 452 -2.94 -14.70 -11.33
CA VAL A 452 -1.76 -14.01 -10.82
C VAL A 452 -0.87 -15.03 -10.12
N LEU A 453 0.37 -15.14 -10.57
CA LEU A 453 1.41 -15.94 -9.94
C LEU A 453 2.42 -15.01 -9.28
N ASP A 454 2.50 -15.10 -7.94
CA ASP A 454 3.59 -14.50 -7.18
C ASP A 454 4.74 -15.50 -7.00
N HIS A 455 5.88 -15.18 -7.59
CA HIS A 455 7.13 -15.88 -7.42
C HIS A 455 8.26 -14.92 -7.00
N GLY A 456 7.90 -13.74 -6.51
CA GLY A 456 8.80 -12.63 -6.23
C GLY A 456 9.48 -12.71 -4.88
N PRO A 457 10.28 -11.68 -4.55
CA PRO A 457 10.82 -11.50 -3.20
C PRO A 457 9.70 -11.42 -2.15
N HIS A 458 10.02 -11.78 -0.91
CA HIS A 458 9.04 -11.79 0.18
C HIS A 458 8.33 -10.44 0.37
N GLY A 459 9.06 -9.31 0.32
CA GLY A 459 8.49 -7.99 0.61
C GLY A 459 8.64 -7.55 2.08
N GLY A 460 9.60 -8.15 2.81
CA GLY A 460 9.91 -7.77 4.18
C GLY A 460 8.73 -8.00 5.14
N SER A 461 8.47 -7.06 6.05
CA SER A 461 7.40 -7.20 7.06
C SER A 461 5.97 -7.13 6.53
N HIS A 462 5.81 -6.77 5.26
CA HIS A 462 4.52 -6.74 4.56
C HIS A 462 4.29 -7.96 3.69
N GLY A 463 5.33 -8.78 3.48
CA GLY A 463 5.27 -10.03 2.74
C GLY A 463 4.51 -11.13 3.46
N HIS A 464 3.92 -12.03 2.67
CA HIS A 464 3.24 -13.23 3.16
C HIS A 464 4.05 -14.50 2.83
N HIS A 465 3.75 -15.59 3.54
CA HIS A 465 4.36 -16.90 3.33
C HIS A 465 3.65 -17.69 2.21
N ASP A 466 3.58 -17.10 1.02
CA ASP A 466 2.67 -17.50 -0.06
C ASP A 466 3.36 -17.70 -1.41
N LYS A 467 4.68 -17.87 -1.45
CA LYS A 467 5.40 -18.00 -2.73
C LYS A 467 4.92 -19.20 -3.56
N LEU A 468 4.72 -18.94 -4.84
CA LEU A 468 4.05 -19.79 -5.84
C LEU A 468 2.54 -19.95 -5.64
N ALA A 469 1.89 -19.12 -4.82
CA ALA A 469 0.43 -19.01 -4.82
C ALA A 469 -0.05 -18.60 -6.22
N LEU A 470 -1.11 -19.27 -6.68
CA LEU A 470 -1.82 -18.93 -7.90
C LEU A 470 -3.18 -18.36 -7.53
N TYR A 471 -3.37 -17.06 -7.73
CA TYR A 471 -4.64 -16.38 -7.47
C TYR A 471 -5.49 -16.30 -8.73
N LEU A 472 -6.78 -16.62 -8.63
CA LEU A 472 -7.67 -16.79 -9.79
C LEU A 472 -8.87 -15.86 -9.70
N TYR A 473 -9.12 -15.15 -10.80
CA TYR A 473 -10.21 -14.23 -10.99
C TYR A 473 -10.94 -14.60 -12.29
N GLY A 474 -12.26 -14.74 -12.22
CA GLY A 474 -13.13 -14.86 -13.39
C GLY A 474 -13.83 -13.54 -13.68
N THR A 475 -14.56 -13.48 -14.79
CA THR A 475 -15.38 -12.31 -15.13
C THR A 475 -16.42 -12.03 -14.03
N GLY A 476 -16.28 -10.91 -13.33
CA GLY A 476 -17.21 -10.46 -12.28
C GLY A 476 -17.12 -11.23 -10.96
N ALA A 477 -16.14 -12.13 -10.78
CA ALA A 477 -15.98 -12.89 -9.55
C ALA A 477 -14.51 -13.22 -9.25
N ALA A 478 -14.10 -13.00 -8.00
CA ALA A 478 -12.83 -13.52 -7.50
C ALA A 478 -13.02 -14.98 -7.04
N TRP A 479 -12.45 -15.94 -7.76
CA TRP A 479 -12.63 -17.37 -7.48
C TRP A 479 -11.69 -17.87 -6.37
N GLN A 480 -10.44 -17.42 -6.40
CA GLN A 480 -9.40 -17.72 -5.42
C GLN A 480 -8.52 -16.47 -5.26
N PRO A 481 -9.05 -15.38 -4.69
CA PRO A 481 -8.27 -14.15 -4.49
C PRO A 481 -7.20 -14.34 -3.43
N ASP A 482 -6.20 -13.46 -3.47
CA ASP A 482 -5.37 -13.21 -2.29
C ASP A 482 -6.26 -12.65 -1.18
N PRO A 483 -6.19 -13.19 0.05
CA PRO A 483 -7.01 -12.72 1.16
C PRO A 483 -6.63 -11.33 1.68
N GLY A 484 -5.48 -10.77 1.28
CA GLY A 484 -4.94 -9.52 1.78
C GLY A 484 -4.67 -9.58 3.28
N GLN A 485 -4.92 -8.48 3.98
CA GLN A 485 -4.61 -8.34 5.40
C GLN A 485 -5.68 -7.55 6.16
N VAL A 486 -5.92 -7.95 7.40
CA VAL A 486 -6.79 -7.24 8.36
C VAL A 486 -6.01 -6.14 9.10
N PRO A 487 -6.67 -5.17 9.76
CA PRO A 487 -5.94 -4.21 10.59
C PRO A 487 -5.08 -4.90 11.66
N TYR A 488 -3.85 -4.43 11.82
CA TYR A 488 -2.78 -5.12 12.55
C TYR A 488 -3.01 -5.21 14.07
N GLY A 489 -4.00 -4.48 14.61
CA GLY A 489 -4.37 -4.54 16.01
C GLY A 489 -4.95 -5.89 16.43
N HIS A 490 -5.30 -6.78 15.49
CA HIS A 490 -5.72 -8.15 15.79
C HIS A 490 -4.59 -9.15 15.52
N PRO A 491 -3.75 -9.51 16.51
CA PRO A 491 -2.50 -10.23 16.27
C PRO A 491 -2.69 -11.64 15.69
N GLN A 492 -3.72 -12.38 16.13
CA GLN A 492 -3.97 -13.74 15.64
C GLN A 492 -4.37 -13.75 14.16
N TRP A 493 -5.34 -12.92 13.76
CA TRP A 493 -5.69 -12.76 12.35
C TRP A 493 -4.53 -12.21 11.53
N ARG A 494 -3.78 -11.21 12.02
CA ARG A 494 -2.57 -10.73 11.31
C ARG A 494 -1.61 -11.88 11.00
N ALA A 495 -1.35 -12.76 11.97
CA ALA A 495 -0.48 -13.92 11.78
C ALA A 495 -1.09 -14.97 10.83
N HIS A 496 -2.41 -15.18 10.87
CA HIS A 496 -3.10 -16.11 9.98
C HIS A 496 -3.05 -15.64 8.52
N TYR A 497 -3.42 -14.38 8.25
CA TYR A 497 -3.46 -13.80 6.91
C TYR A 497 -2.07 -13.67 6.28
N ALA A 498 -1.01 -13.48 7.08
CA ALA A 498 0.36 -13.49 6.56
C ALA A 498 0.93 -14.91 6.38
N GLY A 499 0.28 -15.92 6.98
CA GLY A 499 0.75 -17.29 7.01
C GLY A 499 0.17 -18.13 5.88
N ALA A 500 0.90 -19.19 5.49
CA ALA A 500 0.51 -20.12 4.42
C ALA A 500 -0.90 -20.74 4.57
N ASP A 501 -1.49 -20.73 5.76
CA ASP A 501 -2.85 -21.23 6.01
C ASP A 501 -3.93 -20.45 5.25
N ALA A 502 -3.67 -19.18 4.94
CA ALA A 502 -4.63 -18.31 4.25
C ALA A 502 -4.49 -18.34 2.71
N HIS A 503 -3.46 -19.00 2.18
CA HIS A 503 -3.10 -18.94 0.76
C HIS A 503 -3.17 -20.31 0.07
N PRO A 504 -3.40 -20.33 -1.25
CA PRO A 504 -3.40 -21.56 -2.05
C PRO A 504 -1.97 -22.02 -2.37
N VAL A 505 -1.21 -22.35 -1.33
CA VAL A 505 0.21 -22.72 -1.43
C VAL A 505 0.47 -24.18 -1.07
N LEU A 506 1.55 -24.73 -1.60
CA LEU A 506 1.99 -26.07 -1.22
C LEU A 506 2.53 -26.08 0.20
N ARG A 507 2.02 -27.01 1.00
CA ARG A 507 2.53 -27.32 2.34
C ARG A 507 3.22 -28.68 2.40
N VAL A 508 4.33 -28.75 3.13
CA VAL A 508 5.05 -29.99 3.42
C VAL A 508 4.76 -30.40 4.86
N GLY A 509 3.77 -31.29 5.04
CA GLY A 509 3.26 -31.63 6.38
C GLY A 509 2.72 -30.38 7.09
N ASP A 510 3.07 -30.23 8.36
CA ASP A 510 2.69 -29.07 9.18
C ASP A 510 3.69 -27.90 9.09
N ALA A 511 4.72 -28.00 8.25
CA ALA A 511 5.72 -26.96 8.14
C ALA A 511 5.14 -25.67 7.53
N VAL A 512 5.68 -24.54 8.00
CA VAL A 512 5.40 -23.20 7.45
C VAL A 512 6.52 -22.87 6.46
N PRO A 513 6.19 -22.39 5.23
CA PRO A 513 7.19 -21.89 4.31
C PRO A 513 8.05 -20.80 4.97
N ALA A 514 9.37 -20.84 4.77
CA ALA A 514 10.25 -19.74 5.12
C ALA A 514 9.94 -18.49 4.28
N GLU A 515 10.38 -17.32 4.76
CA GLU A 515 10.52 -16.16 3.88
C GLU A 515 11.47 -16.52 2.74
N CYS A 516 10.99 -16.48 1.50
CA CYS A 516 11.74 -16.96 0.35
C CYS A 516 11.47 -16.10 -0.89
N THR A 517 12.29 -16.33 -1.92
CA THR A 517 12.15 -15.69 -3.24
C THR A 517 12.12 -16.77 -4.30
N GLY A 518 11.08 -16.75 -5.13
CA GLY A 518 11.00 -17.65 -6.27
C GLY A 518 11.86 -17.21 -7.44
N ARG A 519 11.99 -18.10 -8.43
CA ARG A 519 12.67 -17.82 -9.69
C ARG A 519 11.84 -18.31 -10.86
N LEU A 520 11.72 -17.48 -11.89
CA LEU A 520 11.16 -17.89 -13.18
C LEU A 520 12.12 -18.85 -13.89
N VAL A 521 11.63 -20.04 -14.22
CA VAL A 521 12.38 -21.10 -14.91
C VAL A 521 12.18 -21.02 -16.43
N ALA A 522 10.93 -20.83 -16.85
CA ALA A 522 10.55 -20.75 -18.25
C ALA A 522 9.28 -19.90 -18.41
N ALA A 523 9.13 -19.28 -19.57
CA ALA A 523 7.89 -18.61 -19.94
C ALA A 523 7.69 -18.68 -21.45
N THR A 524 6.44 -18.91 -21.85
CA THR A 524 5.96 -18.80 -23.22
C THR A 524 4.88 -17.71 -23.27
N PRO A 525 4.38 -17.35 -24.47
CA PRO A 525 3.24 -16.43 -24.57
C PRO A 525 1.97 -16.88 -23.84
N THR A 526 1.88 -18.15 -23.43
CA THR A 526 0.66 -18.74 -22.81
C THR A 526 0.92 -19.54 -21.53
N SER A 527 2.16 -19.60 -21.03
CA SER A 527 2.50 -20.40 -19.84
C SER A 527 3.67 -19.80 -19.08
N VAL A 528 3.72 -20.06 -17.77
CA VAL A 528 4.85 -19.70 -16.90
C VAL A 528 5.22 -20.85 -15.99
N THR A 529 6.52 -21.03 -15.78
CA THR A 529 7.07 -22.01 -14.84
C THR A 529 7.96 -21.28 -13.86
N ALA A 530 7.70 -21.43 -12.57
CA ALA A 530 8.49 -20.86 -11.49
C ALA A 530 8.84 -21.92 -10.44
N GLU A 531 9.94 -21.71 -9.74
CA GLU A 531 10.43 -22.60 -8.69
C GLU A 531 10.81 -21.82 -7.42
N VAL A 532 10.66 -22.48 -6.27
CA VAL A 532 11.22 -22.05 -4.98
C VAL A 532 12.00 -23.23 -4.41
N THR A 533 13.21 -22.99 -3.91
CA THR A 533 14.14 -24.05 -3.47
C THR A 533 14.47 -24.02 -1.99
N ASP A 534 14.12 -22.95 -1.30
CA ASP A 534 14.49 -22.61 0.08
C ASP A 534 13.26 -22.42 1.00
N ALA A 535 12.04 -22.66 0.51
CA ALA A 535 10.82 -22.58 1.31
C ALA A 535 10.80 -23.54 2.51
N TYR A 536 11.50 -24.68 2.46
CA TYR A 536 11.50 -25.68 3.53
C TYR A 536 12.91 -26.18 3.85
N PRO A 537 13.27 -26.41 5.13
CA PRO A 537 14.56 -27.00 5.48
C PRO A 537 14.76 -28.37 4.82
N GLY A 538 15.85 -28.54 4.06
CA GLY A 538 16.17 -29.79 3.37
C GLY A 538 15.59 -29.93 1.95
N SER A 539 14.91 -28.90 1.41
CA SER A 539 14.48 -28.88 0.00
C SER A 539 15.61 -28.59 -1.00
N GLY A 540 16.86 -28.49 -0.55
CA GLY A 540 18.06 -28.30 -1.38
C GLY A 540 18.93 -29.56 -1.45
N SER A 541 18.97 -30.17 -2.65
CA SER A 541 19.88 -31.24 -3.12
C SER A 541 20.03 -32.51 -2.26
N CYS A 542 19.42 -33.61 -2.71
CA CYS A 542 19.87 -34.96 -2.36
C CYS A 542 20.17 -35.75 -3.64
N GLY A 543 21.35 -36.36 -3.68
CA GLY A 543 21.88 -37.09 -4.84
C GLY A 543 21.06 -38.32 -5.23
N THR A 544 21.00 -38.55 -6.54
CA THR A 544 20.73 -39.83 -7.22
C THR A 544 19.75 -40.77 -6.53
N SER A 545 18.48 -40.38 -6.48
CA SER A 545 17.32 -41.27 -6.60
C SER A 545 16.11 -40.40 -6.96
N ASN A 546 15.11 -40.96 -7.65
CA ASN A 546 14.03 -40.29 -8.41
C ASN A 546 13.07 -39.37 -7.62
N TRP A 547 13.58 -38.42 -6.85
CA TRP A 547 12.82 -37.33 -6.23
C TRP A 547 13.63 -36.05 -6.41
N ARG A 548 13.14 -35.09 -7.20
CA ARG A 548 13.74 -33.76 -7.31
C ARG A 548 13.22 -32.93 -6.13
N PRO A 549 14.04 -32.53 -5.14
CA PRO A 549 13.63 -31.59 -4.11
C PRO A 549 13.74 -30.19 -4.72
N GLY A 550 12.60 -29.52 -4.79
CA GLY A 550 12.38 -28.24 -5.46
C GLY A 550 10.93 -28.18 -5.89
N THR A 551 10.15 -27.29 -5.30
CA THR A 551 8.74 -27.16 -5.63
C THR A 551 8.65 -26.40 -6.95
N CYS A 552 8.54 -27.12 -8.07
CA CYS A 552 8.43 -26.53 -9.39
C CYS A 552 6.96 -26.54 -9.82
N TRP A 553 6.40 -25.36 -10.06
CA TRP A 553 5.03 -25.20 -10.56
C TRP A 553 5.06 -24.75 -12.02
N THR A 554 4.31 -25.45 -12.86
CA THR A 554 4.04 -25.07 -14.25
C THR A 554 2.57 -24.72 -14.34
N CYS A 555 2.28 -23.46 -14.69
CA CYS A 555 0.92 -22.96 -14.94
C CYS A 555 0.73 -22.72 -16.44
#